data_AF-A0A660PIE9-F1
#
_entry.id   AF-A0A660PIE9-F1
#
_cell.length_a   1.000
_cell.length_b   1.000
_cell.length_c   1.000
_cell.angle_alpha   90.00
_cell.angle_beta   90.00
_cell.angle_gamma   90.00
#
_symmetry.space_group_name_H-M   'P 1'
#
loop_
_entity.id
_entity.type
_entity.pdbx_description
1 polymer ?
#
loop_
_entity_poly.entity_id
_entity_poly.type
_entity_poly.pdbx_seq_one_letter_code
_entity_poly.pdbx_strand_id
1 'polypeptide(L)'
;MLDISVSYNRYKFIGHEFLTWLWFTIENQPERVKAIDKNLGSLTLGNRIVIENRRNDEVLEAITIKGDDAGLEEGILSLKKGAVVTEINLIQTIGDKIWSYTLKGESFNISSLKTPVVGQVETGDDIEGAVIEKVYLYDQVIELVQKLFKTFIKKRVSDSWPQTVHHIKKWISS
;
A
#
# COMPACT_ATOMS: atom_id res chain seq x y z
N MET A 1 -18.16 -22.29 -7.15
CA MET A 1 -17.25 -21.14 -7.31
C MET A 1 -18.08 -19.91 -7.01
N LEU A 2 -17.69 -19.08 -6.02
CA LEU A 2 -18.38 -17.80 -5.80
C LEU A 2 -18.15 -16.91 -7.02
N ASP A 3 -19.19 -16.19 -7.44
CA ASP A 3 -19.08 -15.14 -8.46
C ASP A 3 -18.00 -14.13 -8.06
N ILE A 4 -17.21 -13.67 -9.03
CA ILE A 4 -16.07 -12.75 -8.79
C ILE A 4 -16.57 -11.43 -8.19
N SER A 5 -17.71 -10.91 -8.66
CA SER A 5 -18.32 -9.67 -8.16
C SER A 5 -18.82 -9.84 -6.73
N VAL A 6 -19.38 -11.02 -6.41
CA VAL A 6 -19.81 -11.35 -5.03
C VAL A 6 -18.60 -11.46 -4.10
N SER A 7 -17.55 -12.15 -4.54
CA SER A 7 -16.30 -12.30 -3.77
C SER A 7 -15.64 -10.94 -3.53
N TYR A 8 -15.57 -10.11 -4.57
CA TYR A 8 -15.03 -8.75 -4.49
C TYR A 8 -15.76 -7.92 -3.43
N ASN A 9 -17.09 -7.87 -3.49
CA ASN A 9 -17.87 -7.09 -2.52
C ASN A 9 -17.80 -7.65 -1.10
N ARG A 10 -17.70 -8.97 -0.95
CA ARG A 10 -17.62 -9.63 0.35
C ARG A 10 -16.25 -9.47 1.01
N TYR A 11 -15.16 -9.44 0.25
CA TYR A 11 -13.80 -9.50 0.78
C TYR A 11 -12.97 -8.23 0.59
N LYS A 12 -13.49 -7.19 -0.09
CA LYS A 12 -12.79 -5.90 -0.27
C LYS A 12 -12.31 -5.26 1.04
N PHE A 13 -13.03 -5.48 2.15
CA PHE A 13 -12.67 -4.95 3.46
C PHE A 13 -11.27 -5.42 3.92
N ILE A 14 -10.82 -6.60 3.49
CA ILE A 14 -9.48 -7.13 3.84
C ILE A 14 -8.40 -6.24 3.23
N GLY A 15 -8.62 -5.77 2.00
CA GLY A 15 -7.73 -4.82 1.35
C GLY A 15 -7.68 -3.48 2.08
N HIS A 16 -8.83 -2.98 2.53
CA HIS A 16 -8.92 -1.72 3.26
C HIS A 16 -8.30 -1.80 4.67
N GLU A 17 -8.53 -2.91 5.38
CA GLU A 17 -7.84 -3.21 6.64
C GLU A 17 -6.32 -3.30 6.43
N PHE A 18 -5.87 -3.95 5.35
CA PHE A 18 -4.47 -4.07 4.99
C PHE A 18 -3.82 -2.70 4.77
N LEU A 19 -4.42 -1.82 3.96
CA LEU A 19 -3.86 -0.50 3.70
C LEU A 19 -3.84 0.38 4.96
N THR A 20 -4.88 0.29 5.79
CA THR A 20 -4.94 1.03 7.07
C THR A 20 -3.86 0.54 8.03
N TRP A 21 -3.66 -0.79 8.13
CA TRP A 21 -2.56 -1.38 8.90
C TRP A 21 -1.19 -1.00 8.33
N LEU A 22 -1.05 -0.97 7.00
CA LEU A 22 0.21 -0.64 6.34
C LEU A 22 0.62 0.80 6.65
N TRP A 23 -0.30 1.76 6.56
CA TRP A 23 -0.04 3.14 6.94
C TRP A 23 0.44 3.23 8.41
N PHE A 24 -0.31 2.66 9.36
CA PHE A 24 0.10 2.61 10.76
C PHE A 24 1.51 2.02 10.94
N THR A 25 1.82 0.94 10.24
CA THR A 25 3.08 0.21 10.37
C THR A 25 4.26 1.00 9.78
N ILE A 26 4.05 1.72 8.68
CA ILE A 26 5.05 2.62 8.08
C ILE A 26 5.43 3.73 9.09
N GLU A 27 4.45 4.37 9.72
CA GLU A 27 4.71 5.49 10.63
C GLU A 27 5.31 5.06 11.97
N ASN A 28 4.80 3.97 12.54
CA ASN A 28 5.11 3.61 13.93
C ASN A 28 6.20 2.53 14.03
N GLN A 29 6.42 1.77 12.96
CA GLN A 29 7.26 0.56 12.97
C GLN A 29 8.06 0.39 11.65
N PRO A 30 8.76 1.43 11.15
CA PRO A 30 9.47 1.36 9.87
C PRO A 30 10.49 0.21 9.80
N GLU A 31 11.16 -0.09 10.91
CA GLU A 31 12.09 -1.23 11.00
C GLU A 31 11.41 -2.59 10.75
N ARG A 32 10.14 -2.74 11.15
CA ARG A 32 9.39 -3.98 10.85
C ARG A 32 9.05 -4.08 9.39
N VAL A 33 8.75 -2.96 8.72
CA VAL A 33 8.52 -2.94 7.28
C VAL A 33 9.80 -3.33 6.55
N LYS A 34 10.94 -2.77 6.96
CA LYS A 34 12.26 -3.12 6.43
C LYS A 34 12.61 -4.59 6.63
N ALA A 35 12.23 -5.19 7.76
CA ALA A 35 12.48 -6.60 8.03
C ALA A 35 11.67 -7.58 7.14
N ILE A 36 10.64 -7.12 6.43
CA ILE A 36 9.81 -7.96 5.55
C ILE A 36 10.57 -8.35 4.28
N ASP A 37 11.48 -7.49 3.80
CA ASP A 37 12.31 -7.77 2.64
C ASP A 37 13.73 -7.24 2.89
N LYS A 38 14.72 -8.14 2.83
CA LYS A 38 16.13 -7.81 3.09
C LYS A 38 16.69 -6.76 2.14
N ASN A 39 16.12 -6.66 0.93
CA ASN A 39 16.56 -5.72 -0.09
C ASN A 39 15.90 -4.35 0.06
N LEU A 40 14.83 -4.23 0.87
CA LEU A 40 14.13 -2.97 1.07
C LEU A 40 15.02 -1.99 1.86
N GLY A 41 15.29 -0.84 1.26
CA GLY A 41 15.91 0.29 1.92
C GLY A 41 14.93 0.97 2.87
N SER A 42 13.81 1.43 2.32
CA SER A 42 12.70 2.08 3.02
C SER A 42 11.39 1.93 2.24
N LEU A 43 10.27 2.07 2.95
CA LEU A 43 8.94 2.22 2.38
C LEU A 43 8.25 3.38 3.10
N THR A 44 7.87 4.41 2.36
CA THR A 44 7.19 5.60 2.90
C THR A 44 5.90 5.85 2.14
N LEU A 45 5.04 6.68 2.72
CA LEU A 45 3.92 7.25 1.98
C LEU A 45 4.46 8.20 0.92
N GLY A 46 3.83 8.17 -0.24
CA GLY A 46 4.01 9.20 -1.25
C GLY A 46 2.90 10.23 -1.18
N ASN A 47 2.61 10.87 -2.29
CA ASN A 47 1.88 12.13 -2.30
C ASN A 47 0.35 12.00 -2.43
N ARG A 48 -0.20 10.81 -2.18
CA ARG A 48 -1.64 10.55 -2.31
C ARG A 48 -2.12 9.45 -1.36
N ILE A 49 -3.22 9.72 -0.68
CA ILE A 49 -3.98 8.72 0.09
C ILE A 49 -5.49 8.98 -0.08
N VAL A 50 -6.28 7.92 -0.21
CA VAL A 50 -7.74 7.98 -0.29
C VAL A 50 -8.33 7.20 0.87
N ILE A 51 -9.25 7.84 1.57
CA ILE A 51 -9.90 7.31 2.77
C ILE A 51 -11.41 7.43 2.57
N GLU A 52 -12.11 6.33 2.77
CA GLU A 52 -13.56 6.25 2.58
C GLU A 52 -14.27 5.89 3.90
N ASN A 53 -15.38 6.57 4.17
CA ASN A 53 -16.33 6.19 5.20
C ASN A 53 -17.64 5.77 4.54
N ARG A 54 -18.09 4.54 4.82
CA ARG A 54 -19.38 4.03 4.37
C ARG A 54 -20.32 4.02 5.55
N ARG A 55 -21.17 5.05 5.63
CA ARG A 55 -22.26 5.09 6.62
C ARG A 55 -23.49 4.43 6.01
N ASN A 56 -23.96 3.35 6.64
CA ASN A 56 -25.20 2.64 6.30
C ASN A 56 -25.32 2.20 4.82
N ASP A 57 -24.22 1.90 4.14
CA ASP A 57 -24.13 1.47 2.73
C ASP A 57 -24.73 2.41 1.65
N GLU A 58 -25.41 3.49 2.03
CA GLU A 58 -26.05 4.45 1.12
C GLU A 58 -25.19 5.69 0.83
N VAL A 59 -24.35 6.11 1.78
CA VAL A 59 -23.52 7.32 1.65
C VAL A 59 -22.05 6.96 1.72
N LEU A 60 -21.34 7.24 0.63
CA LEU A 60 -19.90 7.12 0.52
C LEU A 60 -19.28 8.52 0.66
N GLU A 61 -18.70 8.78 1.83
CA GLU A 61 -17.85 9.94 2.04
C GLU A 61 -16.41 9.55 1.70
N ALA A 62 -15.77 10.27 0.78
CA ALA A 62 -14.38 10.03 0.39
C ALA A 62 -13.54 11.29 0.60
N ILE A 63 -12.38 11.13 1.23
CA ILE A 63 -11.37 12.16 1.39
C ILE A 63 -10.13 11.72 0.63
N THR A 64 -9.63 12.61 -0.22
CA THR A 64 -8.40 12.39 -0.98
C THR A 64 -7.41 13.46 -0.60
N ILE A 65 -6.33 13.06 0.04
CA ILE A 65 -5.22 13.95 0.40
C ILE A 65 -4.17 13.83 -0.70
N LYS A 66 -3.70 14.97 -1.22
CA LYS A 66 -2.65 15.05 -2.23
C LYS A 66 -1.65 16.15 -1.93
N GLY A 67 -0.39 15.87 -2.17
CA GLY A 67 0.72 16.83 -2.05
C GLY A 67 1.94 16.18 -1.44
N ASP A 68 3.12 16.68 -1.79
CA ASP A 68 4.39 16.11 -1.35
C ASP A 68 4.67 16.37 0.15
N ASP A 69 4.05 17.41 0.72
CA ASP A 69 4.06 17.76 2.16
C ASP A 69 2.65 17.84 2.75
N ALA A 70 1.66 17.18 2.13
CA ALA A 70 0.29 17.23 2.61
C ALA A 70 0.20 16.55 3.99
N GLY A 71 -0.14 17.33 5.02
CA GLY A 71 -0.34 16.82 6.37
C GLY A 71 -1.38 15.70 6.38
N LEU A 72 -1.04 14.57 6.99
CA LEU A 72 -1.94 13.42 7.08
C LEU A 72 -2.97 13.56 8.22
N GLU A 73 -3.02 14.73 8.85
CA GLU A 73 -3.91 15.08 9.97
C GLU A 73 -5.39 14.91 9.59
N GLU A 74 -5.78 15.35 8.39
CA GLU A 74 -7.14 15.14 7.87
C GLU A 74 -7.45 13.65 7.68
N GLY A 75 -6.42 12.86 7.35
CA GLY A 75 -6.54 11.42 7.18
C GLY A 75 -6.76 10.73 8.53
N ILE A 76 -5.96 11.08 9.54
CA ILE A 76 -6.13 10.58 10.90
C ILE A 76 -7.50 10.96 11.45
N LEU A 77 -7.96 12.20 11.23
CA LEU A 77 -9.30 12.65 11.62
C LEU A 77 -10.41 11.83 10.93
N SER A 78 -10.20 11.44 9.68
CA SER A 78 -11.13 10.58 8.94
C SER A 78 -11.16 9.17 9.53
N LEU A 79 -10.00 8.60 9.85
CA LEU A 79 -9.91 7.32 10.55
C LEU A 79 -10.60 7.37 11.94
N LYS A 80 -10.47 8.48 12.69
CA LYS A 80 -11.20 8.70 13.97
C LYS A 80 -12.72 8.56 13.79
N LYS A 81 -13.26 8.91 12.63
CA LYS A 81 -14.70 8.81 12.29
C LYS A 81 -15.12 7.42 11.76
N GLY A 82 -14.22 6.43 11.80
CA GLY A 82 -14.47 5.07 11.33
C GLY A 82 -14.23 4.86 9.82
N ALA A 83 -13.61 5.82 9.14
CA ALA A 83 -13.20 5.64 7.76
C ALA A 83 -12.01 4.66 7.65
N VAL A 84 -11.78 4.15 6.45
CA VAL A 84 -10.68 3.21 6.14
C VAL A 84 -9.91 3.66 4.90
N VAL A 85 -8.63 3.30 4.83
CA VAL A 85 -7.81 3.59 3.64
C VAL A 85 -8.22 2.68 2.50
N THR A 86 -8.58 3.25 1.35
CA THR A 86 -8.94 2.48 0.14
C THR A 86 -7.87 2.54 -0.95
N GLU A 87 -7.02 3.56 -0.93
CA GLU A 87 -5.91 3.72 -1.86
C GLU A 87 -4.74 4.44 -1.20
N ILE A 88 -3.51 4.01 -1.49
CA ILE A 88 -2.29 4.61 -0.93
C ILE A 88 -1.19 4.70 -1.98
N ASN A 89 -0.55 5.85 -2.09
CA ASN A 89 0.69 6.01 -2.86
C ASN A 89 1.88 5.68 -1.96
N LEU A 90 2.80 4.89 -2.48
CA LEU A 90 3.96 4.38 -1.78
C LEU A 90 5.22 4.75 -2.54
N ILE A 91 6.27 5.05 -1.79
CA ILE A 91 7.63 5.21 -2.29
C ILE A 91 8.48 4.12 -1.63
N GLN A 92 9.09 3.26 -2.45
CA GLN A 92 10.02 2.25 -1.97
C GLN A 92 11.43 2.53 -2.49
N THR A 93 12.43 2.18 -1.71
CA THR A 93 13.84 2.28 -2.09
C THR A 93 14.52 0.92 -1.97
N ILE A 94 15.43 0.60 -2.90
CA ILE A 94 16.28 -0.60 -2.89
C ILE A 94 17.66 -0.17 -3.36
N GLY A 95 18.63 -0.11 -2.44
CA GLY A 95 19.90 0.60 -2.70
C GLY A 95 19.62 2.06 -3.09
N ASP A 96 20.18 2.51 -4.20
CA ASP A 96 19.99 3.87 -4.73
C ASP A 96 18.78 4.00 -5.67
N LYS A 97 18.04 2.91 -5.88
CA LYS A 97 16.88 2.89 -6.78
C LYS A 97 15.61 3.27 -6.02
N ILE A 98 14.75 4.07 -6.67
CA ILE A 98 13.49 4.56 -6.12
C ILE A 98 12.34 4.15 -7.05
N TRP A 99 11.26 3.64 -6.46
CA TRP A 99 10.00 3.41 -7.14
C TRP A 99 8.90 4.21 -6.45
N SER A 100 7.92 4.66 -7.23
CA SER A 100 6.68 5.24 -6.71
C SER A 100 5.49 4.59 -7.39
N TYR A 101 4.47 4.20 -6.63
CA TYR A 101 3.28 3.55 -7.16
C TYR A 101 2.09 3.71 -6.23
N THR A 102 0.89 3.58 -6.77
CA THR A 102 -0.35 3.65 -6.02
C THR A 102 -0.97 2.26 -5.95
N LEU A 103 -1.31 1.83 -4.73
CA LEU A 103 -1.95 0.55 -4.46
C LEU A 103 -3.41 0.76 -4.03
N LYS A 104 -4.33 0.07 -4.71
CA LYS A 104 -5.76 0.05 -4.36
C LYS A 104 -6.09 -1.18 -3.53
N GLY A 105 -6.75 -1.00 -2.38
CA GLY A 105 -6.92 -2.07 -1.40
C GLY A 105 -7.77 -3.22 -1.92
N GLU A 106 -8.94 -2.93 -2.47
CA GLU A 106 -9.90 -3.99 -2.81
C GLU A 106 -9.52 -4.87 -3.99
N SER A 107 -8.66 -4.38 -4.89
CA SER A 107 -8.25 -5.09 -6.10
C SER A 107 -6.75 -5.39 -6.16
N PHE A 108 -5.95 -4.82 -5.25
CA PHE A 108 -4.49 -4.80 -5.35
C PHE A 108 -3.99 -4.20 -6.67
N ASN A 109 -4.81 -3.37 -7.33
CA ASN A 109 -4.39 -2.68 -8.54
C ASN A 109 -3.23 -1.75 -8.23
N ILE A 110 -2.15 -1.90 -8.98
CA ILE A 110 -0.97 -1.04 -8.95
C ILE A 110 -1.10 -0.06 -10.13
N SER A 111 -1.22 1.22 -9.81
CA SER A 111 -1.30 2.30 -10.79
C SER A 111 -0.18 3.32 -10.59
N SER A 112 0.05 4.17 -11.60
CA SER A 112 1.08 5.22 -11.56
C SER A 112 2.49 4.73 -11.22
N LEU A 113 2.82 3.48 -11.59
CA LEU A 113 4.11 2.88 -11.30
C LEU A 113 5.24 3.57 -12.07
N LYS A 114 6.07 4.31 -11.34
CA LYS A 114 7.34 4.85 -11.78
C LYS A 114 8.47 3.95 -11.27
N THR A 115 9.29 3.47 -12.18
CA THR A 115 10.48 2.67 -11.87
C THR A 115 11.74 3.51 -12.04
N PRO A 116 12.89 3.05 -11.55
CA PRO A 116 14.20 3.53 -11.98
C PRO A 116 14.33 3.56 -13.50
N VAL A 117 15.18 4.48 -13.97
CA VAL A 117 15.55 4.60 -15.39
C VAL A 117 16.35 3.37 -15.79
N VAL A 118 15.97 2.76 -16.91
CA VAL A 118 16.71 1.67 -17.56
C VAL A 118 17.77 2.24 -18.49
N GLY A 119 18.75 1.42 -18.90
CA GLY A 119 19.78 1.84 -19.87
C GLY A 119 19.21 2.40 -21.18
N GLN A 120 20.00 3.22 -21.88
CA GLN A 120 19.61 3.72 -23.20
C GLN A 120 19.51 2.56 -24.20
N VAL A 121 18.48 2.59 -25.04
CA VAL A 121 18.27 1.63 -26.12
C VAL A 121 18.72 2.28 -27.42
N GLU A 122 19.90 1.90 -27.91
CA GLU A 122 20.49 2.49 -29.12
C GLU A 122 20.33 1.56 -30.34
N THR A 123 20.33 0.25 -30.11
CA THR A 123 20.25 -0.79 -31.14
C THR A 123 19.06 -1.72 -30.90
N GLY A 124 18.74 -2.54 -31.91
CA GLY A 124 17.70 -3.56 -31.79
C GLY A 124 18.01 -4.63 -30.73
N ASP A 125 19.30 -4.94 -30.51
CA ASP A 125 19.74 -5.92 -29.53
C ASP A 125 19.61 -5.38 -28.08
N ASP A 126 19.69 -4.06 -27.89
CA ASP A 126 19.49 -3.42 -26.58
C ASP A 126 18.03 -3.49 -26.10
N ILE A 127 17.07 -3.67 -27.02
CA ILE A 127 15.64 -3.75 -26.71
C ILE A 127 15.37 -4.93 -25.78
N GLU A 128 15.94 -6.10 -26.08
CA GLU A 128 15.72 -7.31 -25.28
C GLU A 128 16.19 -7.10 -23.84
N GLY A 129 17.41 -6.56 -23.67
CA GLY A 129 17.97 -6.24 -22.36
C GLY A 129 17.13 -5.24 -21.57
N ALA A 130 16.68 -4.15 -22.22
CA ALA A 130 15.84 -3.14 -21.59
C ALA A 130 14.47 -3.67 -21.17
N VAL A 131 13.87 -4.57 -21.95
CA VAL A 131 12.60 -5.23 -21.60
C VAL A 131 12.79 -6.13 -20.39
N ILE A 132 13.85 -6.95 -20.37
CA ILE A 132 14.15 -7.84 -19.23
C ILE A 132 14.39 -7.01 -17.96
N GLU A 133 15.16 -5.93 -18.03
CA GLU A 133 15.38 -5.04 -16.89
C GLU A 133 14.05 -4.44 -16.42
N LYS A 134 13.17 -4.01 -17.34
CA LYS A 134 11.89 -3.42 -16.98
C LYS A 134 10.97 -4.41 -16.27
N VAL A 135 10.89 -5.65 -16.76
CA VAL A 135 10.14 -6.73 -16.11
C VAL A 135 10.66 -6.97 -14.70
N TYR A 136 11.98 -7.05 -14.53
CA TYR A 136 12.59 -7.17 -13.21
C TYR A 136 12.19 -6.02 -12.27
N LEU A 137 12.21 -4.77 -12.75
CA LEU A 137 11.82 -3.60 -11.94
C LEU A 137 10.34 -3.63 -11.53
N TYR A 138 9.46 -4.22 -12.34
CA TYR A 138 8.05 -4.43 -12.00
C TYR A 138 7.86 -5.56 -10.99
N ASP A 139 8.58 -6.66 -11.15
CA ASP A 139 8.54 -7.80 -10.23
C ASP A 139 8.95 -7.39 -8.81
N GLN A 140 9.92 -6.48 -8.65
CA GLN A 140 10.30 -5.95 -7.33
C GLN A 140 9.11 -5.32 -6.56
N VAL A 141 8.20 -4.63 -7.25
CA VAL A 141 7.02 -4.02 -6.63
C VAL A 141 5.99 -5.09 -6.29
N ILE A 142 5.74 -6.01 -7.23
CA ILE A 142 4.77 -7.10 -7.05
C ILE A 142 5.20 -7.99 -5.87
N GLU A 143 6.47 -8.37 -5.80
CA GLU A 143 7.02 -9.16 -4.71
C GLU A 143 6.89 -8.47 -3.36
N LEU A 144 7.19 -7.17 -3.27
CA LEU A 144 7.06 -6.45 -2.01
C LEU A 144 5.60 -6.42 -1.54
N VAL A 145 4.67 -6.09 -2.44
CA VAL A 145 3.23 -6.08 -2.12
C VAL A 145 2.76 -7.46 -1.64
N GLN A 146 3.20 -8.54 -2.27
CA GLN A 146 2.89 -9.91 -1.83
C GLN A 146 3.47 -10.22 -0.45
N LYS A 147 4.73 -9.84 -0.16
CA LYS A 147 5.39 -10.06 1.14
C LYS A 147 4.71 -9.26 2.26
N LEU A 148 4.36 -8.00 1.99
CA LEU A 148 3.60 -7.13 2.90
C LEU A 148 2.23 -7.73 3.22
N PHE A 149 1.47 -8.12 2.18
CA PHE A 149 0.15 -8.69 2.37
C PHE A 149 0.19 -10.04 3.09
N LYS A 150 1.15 -10.92 2.75
CA LYS A 150 1.37 -12.19 3.46
C LYS A 150 1.66 -11.97 4.94
N THR A 151 2.46 -10.96 5.26
CA THR A 151 2.78 -10.59 6.64
C THR A 151 1.54 -10.10 7.38
N PHE A 152 0.77 -9.21 6.74
CA PHE A 152 -0.51 -8.73 7.26
C PHE A 152 -1.47 -9.87 7.53
N ILE A 153 -1.73 -10.76 6.57
CA ILE A 153 -2.70 -11.85 6.72
C ILE A 153 -2.29 -12.79 7.87
N LYS A 154 -1.00 -13.16 7.98
CA LYS A 154 -0.50 -13.94 9.12
C LYS A 154 -0.78 -13.25 10.45
N LYS A 155 -0.59 -11.93 10.52
CA LYS A 155 -0.90 -11.14 11.72
C LYS A 155 -2.40 -11.08 12.00
N ARG A 156 -3.21 -10.87 10.96
CA ARG A 156 -4.66 -10.69 10.98
C ARG A 156 -5.43 -11.91 11.49
N VAL A 157 -4.91 -13.11 11.21
CA VAL A 157 -5.50 -14.38 11.66
C VAL A 157 -4.87 -14.91 12.95
N SER A 158 -3.87 -14.21 13.50
CA SER A 158 -3.22 -14.61 14.76
C SER A 158 -3.98 -14.10 15.99
N ASP A 159 -3.77 -14.76 17.12
CA ASP A 159 -4.30 -14.34 18.43
C ASP A 159 -3.78 -12.98 18.89
N SER A 160 -2.73 -12.47 18.24
CA SER A 160 -2.13 -11.17 18.53
C SER A 160 -2.78 -10.00 17.78
N TRP A 161 -3.81 -10.27 16.96
CA TRP A 161 -4.53 -9.25 16.19
C TRP A 161 -5.24 -8.20 17.07
N PRO A 162 -5.96 -8.57 18.16
CA PRO A 162 -6.63 -7.59 19.02
C PRO A 162 -5.67 -6.53 19.60
N GLN A 163 -4.44 -6.91 19.94
CA GLN A 163 -3.41 -6.01 20.43
C GLN A 163 -2.92 -5.06 19.32
N THR A 164 -2.79 -5.56 18.08
CA THR A 164 -2.50 -4.69 16.93
C THR A 164 -3.62 -3.68 16.69
N VAL A 165 -4.88 -4.10 16.73
CA VAL A 165 -6.03 -3.19 16.62
C VAL A 165 -6.02 -2.14 17.73
N HIS A 166 -5.69 -2.52 18.97
CA HIS A 166 -5.55 -1.57 20.07
C HIS A 166 -4.48 -0.51 19.78
N HIS A 167 -3.30 -0.90 19.30
CA HIS A 167 -2.25 0.05 18.92
C HIS A 167 -2.66 0.97 17.77
N ILE A 168 -3.34 0.45 16.75
CA ILE A 168 -3.88 1.25 15.65
C ILE A 168 -4.88 2.28 16.19
N LYS A 169 -5.82 1.87 17.05
CA LYS A 169 -6.80 2.79 17.66
C LYS A 169 -6.11 3.88 18.51
N LYS A 170 -5.07 3.50 19.25
CA LYS A 170 -4.28 4.46 20.05
C LYS A 170 -3.59 5.50 19.15
N TRP A 171 -2.94 5.06 18.08
CA TRP A 171 -2.31 5.94 17.09
C TRP A 171 -3.32 6.84 16.37
N ILE A 172 -4.47 6.29 15.99
CA ILE A 172 -5.55 7.11 15.41
C ILE A 172 -6.04 8.14 16.42
N SER A 173 -6.00 7.86 17.73
CA SER A 173 -6.53 8.75 18.78
C SER A 173 -5.53 9.78 19.30
N SER A 174 -4.24 9.66 18.96
CA SER A 174 -3.22 10.66 19.29
C SER A 174 -3.46 12.02 18.64
#